data_AF-A0A6P0S035-F1
#
_entry.id   AF-A0A6P0S035-F1
#
_cell.length_a   1.000
_cell.length_b   1.000
_cell.length_c   1.000
_cell.angle_alpha   90.00
_cell.angle_beta   90.00
_cell.angle_gamma   90.00
#
_symmetry.space_group_name_H-M   'P 1'
#
loop_
_entity.id
_entity.type
_entity.pdbx_description
1 polymer ?
#
loop_
_entity_poly.entity_id
_entity_poly.type
_entity_poly.pdbx_seq_one_letter_code
_entity_poly.pdbx_strand_id
1 'polypeptide(L)'
;MGKSSLMVRMMNHLNHEGVSCAAIDLTRIGSENVTSDQWYKGFAVELWRSFGLLRKVNLKKWWKEREDISAVQRLSQFIEEVLLGEMGQPDHSLPKNMVVFIDEIDSILSLNFPVNDFFALIRSCYNQRTLNR
;
A
#
# COMPACT_ATOMS: atom_id res chain seq x y z
N MET A 1 -6.42 11.63 -20.96
CA MET A 1 -5.25 11.01 -21.63
C MET A 1 -3.98 11.66 -21.11
N GLY A 2 -2.97 10.90 -20.70
CA GLY A 2 -1.66 11.40 -20.21
C GLY A 2 -1.31 11.09 -18.74
N LYS A 3 -2.28 10.66 -17.92
CA LYS A 3 -2.08 10.39 -16.48
C LYS A 3 -1.10 9.24 -16.23
N SER A 4 -1.35 8.07 -16.83
CA SER A 4 -0.50 6.90 -16.65
C SER A 4 0.91 7.12 -17.24
N SER A 5 1.03 7.84 -18.35
CA SER A 5 2.36 8.22 -18.91
C SER A 5 3.13 9.16 -17.98
N LEU A 6 2.45 10.12 -17.32
CA LEU A 6 3.05 10.98 -16.32
C LEU A 6 3.48 10.19 -15.08
N MET A 7 2.63 9.27 -14.61
CA MET A 7 2.93 8.37 -13.48
C MET A 7 4.21 7.56 -13.74
N VAL A 8 4.32 6.92 -14.92
CA VAL A 8 5.51 6.13 -15.28
C VAL A 8 6.78 7.00 -15.32
N ARG A 9 6.70 8.20 -15.92
CA ARG A 9 7.83 9.14 -15.94
C ARG A 9 8.25 9.58 -14.54
N MET A 10 7.27 9.89 -13.68
CA MET A 10 7.53 10.32 -12.30
C MET A 10 8.11 9.17 -11.47
N MET A 11 7.57 7.96 -11.62
CA MET A 11 8.08 6.77 -10.96
C MET A 11 9.55 6.50 -11.34
N ASN A 12 9.87 6.59 -12.64
CA ASN A 12 11.25 6.45 -13.09
C ASN A 12 12.14 7.52 -12.46
N HIS A 13 11.72 8.78 -12.46
CA HIS A 13 12.47 9.88 -11.83
C HIS A 13 12.74 9.63 -10.34
N LEU A 14 11.69 9.31 -9.56
CA LEU A 14 11.80 9.01 -8.13
C LEU A 14 12.70 7.80 -7.84
N ASN A 15 12.60 6.74 -8.65
CA ASN A 15 13.48 5.58 -8.51
C ASN A 15 14.96 5.95 -8.74
N HIS A 16 15.26 6.87 -9.68
CA HIS A 16 16.62 7.39 -9.88
C HIS A 16 17.10 8.23 -8.70
N GLU A 17 16.19 8.88 -7.97
CA GLU A 17 16.49 9.59 -6.71
C GLU A 17 16.57 8.65 -5.49
N GLY A 18 16.47 7.34 -5.68
CA GLY A 18 16.55 6.34 -4.61
C GLY A 18 15.26 6.14 -3.83
N VAL A 19 14.14 6.75 -4.25
CA VAL A 19 12.81 6.56 -3.66
C VAL A 19 12.21 5.27 -4.19
N SER A 20 11.72 4.41 -3.30
CA SER A 20 11.05 3.18 -3.72
C SER A 20 9.59 3.43 -4.06
N CYS A 21 9.22 3.12 -5.29
CA CYS A 21 7.88 3.38 -5.81
C CYS A 21 7.08 2.11 -6.08
N ALA A 22 5.77 2.17 -5.86
CA ALA A 22 4.80 1.18 -6.30
C ALA A 22 3.66 1.87 -7.05
N ALA A 23 3.14 1.26 -8.10
CA ALA A 23 1.85 1.64 -8.71
C ALA A 23 0.84 0.53 -8.41
N ILE A 24 -0.30 0.92 -7.88
CA ILE A 24 -1.40 0.03 -7.53
C ILE A 24 -2.62 0.47 -8.35
N ASP A 25 -3.03 -0.40 -9.26
CA ASP A 25 -4.27 -0.25 -10.03
C ASP A 25 -5.39 -0.95 -9.24
N LEU A 26 -6.36 -0.16 -8.75
CA LEU A 26 -7.43 -0.68 -7.90
C LEU A 26 -8.41 -1.60 -8.64
N THR A 27 -8.47 -1.54 -9.97
CA THR A 27 -9.33 -2.45 -10.75
C THR A 27 -8.89 -3.91 -10.62
N ARG A 28 -7.60 -4.17 -10.35
CA ARG A 28 -7.03 -5.52 -10.19
C ARG A 28 -7.47 -6.23 -8.91
N ILE A 29 -7.95 -5.47 -7.93
CA ILE A 29 -8.42 -6.02 -6.64
C ILE A 29 -9.86 -6.53 -6.76
N GLY A 30 -10.62 -6.00 -7.73
CA GLY A 30 -12.05 -6.24 -7.89
C GLY A 30 -12.89 -5.26 -7.10
N SER A 31 -14.14 -5.06 -7.54
CA SER A 31 -15.01 -4.03 -6.95
C SER A 31 -16.47 -4.46 -6.74
N GLU A 32 -17.03 -5.35 -7.57
CA GLU A 32 -18.47 -5.68 -7.48
C GLU A 32 -18.82 -6.77 -6.44
N ASN A 33 -17.99 -7.81 -6.30
CA ASN A 33 -18.29 -9.00 -5.47
C ASN A 33 -17.20 -9.30 -4.44
N VAL A 34 -16.59 -8.25 -3.89
CA VAL A 34 -15.48 -8.36 -2.93
C VAL A 34 -15.92 -7.87 -1.56
N THR A 35 -15.59 -8.62 -0.51
CA THR A 35 -15.81 -8.16 0.87
C THR A 35 -14.75 -7.13 1.27
N SER A 36 -15.03 -6.32 2.29
CA SER A 36 -14.06 -5.38 2.85
C SER A 36 -12.72 -6.06 3.19
N ASP A 37 -12.75 -7.19 3.91
CA ASP A 37 -11.53 -7.95 4.25
C ASP A 37 -10.75 -8.41 3.01
N GLN A 38 -11.45 -8.96 2.02
CA GLN A 38 -10.83 -9.39 0.77
C GLN A 38 -10.21 -8.22 0.00
N TRP A 39 -10.86 -7.06 -0.02
CA TRP A 39 -10.39 -5.88 -0.73
C TRP A 39 -9.14 -5.30 -0.08
N TYR A 40 -9.15 -5.08 1.25
CA TYR A 40 -7.97 -4.61 1.98
C TYR A 40 -6.80 -5.60 1.89
N LYS A 41 -7.09 -6.90 1.96
CA LYS A 41 -6.08 -7.94 1.74
C LYS A 41 -5.53 -7.91 0.31
N GLY A 42 -6.39 -7.70 -0.69
CA GLY A 42 -5.98 -7.57 -2.08
C GLY A 42 -5.07 -6.35 -2.30
N PHE A 43 -5.39 -5.22 -1.68
CA PHE A 43 -4.52 -4.04 -1.67
C PHE A 43 -3.16 -4.34 -1.03
N ALA A 44 -3.14 -5.04 0.11
CA ALA A 44 -1.90 -5.48 0.76
C ALA A 44 -1.08 -6.44 -0.14
N VAL A 45 -1.74 -7.33 -0.89
CA VAL A 45 -1.08 -8.23 -1.87
C VAL A 45 -0.42 -7.44 -2.99
N GLU A 46 -1.08 -6.44 -3.55
CA GLU A 46 -0.48 -5.63 -4.63
C GLU A 46 0.68 -4.78 -4.10
N LEU A 47 0.60 -4.23 -2.89
CA LEU A 47 1.74 -3.57 -2.24
C LEU A 47 2.91 -4.54 -2.01
N TRP A 48 2.63 -5.70 -1.42
CA TRP A 48 3.60 -6.76 -1.14
C TRP A 48 4.34 -7.21 -2.40
N ARG A 49 3.63 -7.35 -3.51
CA ARG A 49 4.20 -7.66 -4.83
C ARG A 49 5.04 -6.51 -5.37
N SER A 50 4.52 -5.29 -5.39
CA SER A 50 5.19 -4.13 -5.95
C SER A 50 6.49 -3.77 -5.22
N PHE A 51 6.58 -4.05 -3.92
CA PHE A 51 7.82 -3.87 -3.14
C PHE A 51 8.73 -5.10 -3.10
N GLY A 52 8.45 -6.15 -3.89
CA GLY A 52 9.35 -7.30 -4.02
C GLY A 52 9.46 -8.17 -2.76
N LEU A 53 8.46 -8.15 -1.87
CA LEU A 53 8.49 -8.85 -0.58
C LEU A 53 8.07 -10.33 -0.67
N LEU A 54 7.82 -10.83 -1.88
CA LEU A 54 7.38 -12.20 -2.19
C LEU A 54 8.17 -13.29 -1.47
N ARG A 55 9.49 -13.10 -1.33
CA ARG A 55 10.40 -14.08 -0.72
C ARG A 55 10.77 -13.76 0.73
N LYS A 56 10.38 -12.59 1.23
CA LYS A 56 10.74 -12.11 2.57
C LYS A 56 9.63 -12.34 3.58
N VAL A 57 8.38 -12.17 3.15
CA VAL A 57 7.22 -12.14 4.05
C VAL A 57 6.18 -13.13 3.57
N ASN A 58 5.76 -14.05 4.45
CA ASN A 58 4.59 -14.88 4.20
C ASN A 58 3.31 -14.10 4.52
N LEU A 59 2.85 -13.30 3.55
CA LEU A 59 1.67 -12.42 3.72
C LEU A 59 0.41 -13.21 4.14
N LYS A 60 0.21 -14.42 3.60
CA LYS A 60 -0.96 -15.24 3.93
C LYS A 60 -0.97 -15.59 5.42
N LYS A 61 0.18 -15.99 5.97
CA LYS A 61 0.32 -16.30 7.40
C LYS A 61 0.18 -15.03 8.24
N TRP A 62 0.90 -13.96 7.88
CA TRP A 62 0.89 -12.69 8.60
C TRP A 62 -0.52 -12.09 8.73
N TRP A 63 -1.30 -12.12 7.64
CA TRP A 63 -2.68 -11.62 7.64
C TRP A 63 -3.61 -12.47 8.50
N LYS A 64 -3.46 -13.80 8.45
CA LYS A 64 -4.30 -14.75 9.20
C LYS A 64 -4.09 -14.63 10.70
N GLU A 65 -2.87 -14.37 11.15
CA GLU A 65 -2.54 -14.22 12.57
C GLU A 65 -3.16 -12.97 13.23
N ARG A 66 -3.73 -12.06 12.44
CA ARG A 66 -4.35 -10.81 12.89
C ARG A 66 -5.84 -10.76 12.60
N GLU A 67 -6.49 -11.93 12.44
CA GLU A 67 -7.91 -12.03 12.07
C GLU A 67 -8.89 -11.41 13.08
N ASP A 68 -8.40 -11.10 14.29
CA ASP A 68 -9.12 -10.49 15.41
C ASP A 68 -9.26 -8.96 15.31
N ILE A 69 -8.44 -8.29 14.49
CA ILE A 69 -8.53 -6.84 14.26
C ILE A 69 -9.17 -6.50 12.91
N SER A 70 -9.59 -5.25 12.74
CA SER A 70 -10.26 -4.78 11.51
C SER A 70 -9.32 -4.83 10.29
N ALA A 71 -9.89 -5.03 9.10
CA ALA A 71 -9.13 -5.15 7.86
C ALA A 71 -8.27 -3.90 7.53
N VAL A 72 -8.79 -2.70 7.83
CA VAL A 72 -8.03 -1.44 7.70
C VAL A 72 -6.87 -1.38 8.69
N GLN A 73 -7.06 -1.84 9.93
CA GLN A 73 -6.00 -1.88 10.94
C GLN A 73 -4.91 -2.88 10.57
N ARG A 74 -5.27 -4.04 10.01
CA ARG A 74 -4.29 -4.99 9.44
C ARG A 74 -3.50 -4.35 8.32
N LEU A 75 -4.15 -3.61 7.42
CA LEU A 75 -3.44 -2.90 6.36
C LEU A 75 -2.50 -1.82 6.92
N SER A 76 -2.93 -1.07 7.94
CA SER A 76 -2.09 -0.08 8.63
C SER A 76 -0.83 -0.74 9.22
N GLN A 77 -1.01 -1.82 9.99
CA GLN A 77 0.11 -2.58 10.56
C GLN A 77 0.99 -3.20 9.47
N PHE A 78 0.43 -3.64 8.35
CA PHE A 78 1.20 -4.18 7.24
C PHE A 78 2.12 -3.10 6.64
N ILE A 79 1.60 -1.89 6.45
CA ILE A 79 2.40 -0.77 5.96
C ILE A 79 3.52 -0.44 6.97
N GLU A 80 3.21 -0.35 8.25
CA GLU A 80 4.17 0.07 9.29
C GLU A 80 5.19 -1.02 9.64
N GLU A 81 4.74 -2.22 9.99
CA GLU A 81 5.60 -3.30 10.49
C GLU A 81 6.34 -4.01 9.35
N VAL A 82 5.70 -4.15 8.20
CA VAL A 82 6.24 -4.97 7.10
C VAL A 82 6.83 -4.09 6.00
N LEU A 83 6.05 -3.19 5.40
CA LEU A 83 6.56 -2.41 4.27
C LEU A 83 7.66 -1.45 4.71
N LEU A 84 7.46 -0.68 5.78
CA LEU A 84 8.48 0.25 6.27
C LEU A 84 9.62 -0.50 6.99
N GLY A 85 9.30 -1.56 7.74
CA GLY A 85 10.30 -2.41 8.41
C GLY A 85 11.30 -3.06 7.45
N GLU A 86 10.83 -3.68 6.36
CA GLU A 86 11.68 -4.34 5.36
C GLU A 86 12.45 -3.38 4.44
N MET A 87 12.06 -2.10 4.44
CA MET A 87 12.67 -1.04 3.63
C MET A 87 13.64 -0.16 4.44
N GLY A 88 13.72 -0.38 5.75
CA GLY A 88 14.79 0.17 6.60
C GLY A 88 16.14 -0.46 6.28
N GLN A 89 17.20 0.35 6.20
CA GLN A 89 18.56 -0.15 5.96
C GLN A 89 19.10 -0.88 7.21
N PRO A 90 19.97 -1.91 7.04
CA PRO A 90 20.63 -2.61 8.14
C PRO A 90 21.48 -1.72 9.07
N ASP A 91 21.86 -0.54 8.58
CA ASP A 91 22.78 0.40 9.24
C ASP A 91 22.06 1.64 9.85
N HIS A 92 20.73 1.60 10.01
CA HIS A 92 19.94 2.71 10.57
C HIS A 92 20.07 4.07 9.85
N SER A 93 20.69 4.12 8.67
CA SER A 93 20.89 5.31 7.85
C SER A 93 19.65 5.63 7.01
N LEU A 94 18.64 6.17 7.70
CA LEU A 94 17.34 6.66 7.20
C LEU A 94 16.43 5.63 6.48
N PRO A 95 15.10 5.70 6.67
CA PRO A 95 14.17 4.90 5.89
C PRO A 95 14.25 5.32 4.42
N LYS A 96 14.27 4.35 3.52
CA LYS A 96 14.12 4.61 2.09
C LYS A 96 12.75 5.25 1.87
N ASN A 97 12.71 6.50 1.39
CA ASN A 97 11.45 7.17 1.09
C ASN A 97 10.61 6.28 0.16
N MET A 98 9.33 6.13 0.49
CA MET A 98 8.39 5.30 -0.25
C MET A 98 7.26 6.13 -0.83
N VAL A 99 6.92 5.86 -2.09
CA VAL A 99 5.76 6.46 -2.76
C VAL A 99 4.89 5.36 -3.35
N VAL A 100 3.60 5.39 -3.01
CA VAL A 100 2.59 4.50 -3.59
C VAL A 100 1.70 5.37 -4.48
N PHE A 101 1.73 5.10 -5.77
CA PHE A 101 0.80 5.64 -6.75
C PHE A 101 -0.45 4.76 -6.76
N ILE A 102 -1.62 5.38 -6.64
CA ILE A 102 -2.92 4.69 -6.71
C ILE A 102 -3.58 5.14 -8.01
N ASP A 103 -3.75 4.21 -8.95
CA ASP A 103 -4.42 4.44 -10.23
C ASP A 103 -5.85 3.88 -10.20
N GLU A 104 -6.69 4.37 -11.11
CA GLU A 104 -8.10 3.98 -11.24
C GLU A 104 -8.88 4.09 -9.90
N ILE A 105 -8.64 5.18 -9.16
CA ILE A 105 -9.29 5.44 -7.86
C ILE A 105 -10.82 5.43 -7.96
N ASP A 106 -11.39 5.76 -9.11
CA ASP A 106 -12.83 5.76 -9.37
C ASP A 106 -13.45 4.35 -9.19
N SER A 107 -12.66 3.27 -9.28
CA SER A 107 -13.13 1.89 -9.07
C SER A 107 -13.65 1.63 -7.66
N ILE A 108 -13.29 2.46 -6.68
CA ILE A 108 -13.83 2.34 -5.32
C ILE A 108 -15.30 2.72 -5.24
N LEU A 109 -15.80 3.52 -6.19
CA LEU A 109 -17.19 3.99 -6.19
C LEU A 109 -18.18 2.85 -6.42
N SER A 110 -17.73 1.72 -6.97
CA SER A 110 -18.54 0.53 -7.16
C SER A 110 -18.41 -0.50 -6.03
N LEU A 111 -17.69 -0.19 -4.95
CA LEU A 111 -17.59 -1.08 -3.78
C LEU A 111 -18.88 -1.05 -2.96
N ASN A 112 -19.31 -2.23 -2.52
CA ASN A 112 -20.53 -2.42 -1.73
C ASN A 112 -20.33 -2.26 -0.22
N PHE A 113 -19.27 -1.55 0.21
CA PHE A 113 -18.98 -1.26 1.61
C PHE A 113 -18.35 0.13 1.78
N PRO A 114 -18.38 0.72 3.00
CA PRO A 114 -17.81 2.04 3.24
C PRO A 114 -16.29 2.08 3.04
N VAL A 115 -15.80 3.06 2.28
CA VAL A 115 -14.36 3.25 1.98
C VAL A 115 -13.72 4.40 2.76
N ASN A 116 -14.46 5.05 3.67
CA ASN A 116 -13.96 6.18 4.45
C ASN A 116 -12.69 5.84 5.24
N ASP A 117 -12.60 4.63 5.77
CA ASP A 117 -11.46 4.17 6.55
C ASP A 117 -10.19 4.01 5.71
N PHE A 118 -10.32 3.67 4.42
CA PHE A 118 -9.19 3.62 3.50
C PHE A 118 -8.58 5.01 3.29
N PHE A 119 -9.41 6.02 3.07
CA PHE A 119 -8.95 7.41 2.96
C PHE A 119 -8.43 7.95 4.29
N ALA A 120 -9.04 7.58 5.41
CA ALA A 120 -8.55 7.92 6.73
C ALA A 120 -7.15 7.33 6.97
N LEU A 121 -6.90 6.09 6.52
CA LEU A 121 -5.58 5.46 6.56
C LEU A 121 -4.56 6.21 5.70
N ILE A 122 -4.88 6.56 4.45
CA ILE A 122 -3.98 7.36 3.58
C ILE A 122 -3.60 8.67 4.28
N ARG A 123 -4.59 9.36 4.86
CA ARG A 123 -4.36 10.59 5.64
C ARG A 123 -3.50 10.33 6.88
N SER A 124 -3.70 9.21 7.56
CA SER A 124 -2.87 8.80 8.70
C SER A 124 -1.41 8.64 8.30
N CYS A 125 -1.14 7.94 7.19
CA CYS A 125 0.23 7.79 6.66
C CYS A 125 0.88 9.15 6.38
N TYR A 126 0.14 10.13 5.86
CA TYR A 126 0.66 11.49 5.67
C TYR A 126 0.98 12.18 6.99
N ASN A 127 0.07 12.13 7.97
CA ASN A 127 0.26 12.78 9.27
C ASN A 127 1.42 12.17 10.07
N GLN A 128 1.59 10.84 10.00
CA GLN A 128 2.69 10.14 10.66
C GLN A 128 4.06 10.52 10.09
N ARG A 129 4.17 10.94 8.81
CA ARG A 129 5.43 11.47 8.27
C ARG A 129 5.93 12.71 9.00
N THR A 130 5.03 13.52 9.56
CA THR A 130 5.41 14.69 10.36
C THR A 130 5.93 14.29 11.75
N LEU A 131 5.43 13.19 12.31
CA LEU A 131 5.84 12.68 13.63
C LEU A 131 7.11 11.82 13.55
N ASN A 132 7.33 11.11 12.45
CA ASN A 132 8.47 10.21 12.22
C ASN A 132 9.68 10.92 11.59
N ARG A 133 9.73 12.26 11.63
CA ARG A 133 10.80 13.08 11.07
C ARG A 133 11.89 13.39 12.09
#